data_AF-A0A2S1WV51-F1
#
_entry.id   AF-A0A2S1WV51-F1
#
_cell.length_a   1.000
_cell.length_b   1.000
_cell.length_c   1.000
_cell.angle_alpha   90.00
_cell.angle_beta   90.00
_cell.angle_gamma   90.00
#
_symmetry.space_group_name_H-M   'P 1'
#
loop_
_entity.id
_entity.type
_entity.pdbx_description
1 polymer ?
#
loop_
_entity_poly.entity_id
_entity_poly.type
_entity_poly.pdbx_seq_one_letter_code
_entity_poly.pdbx_strand_id
1 'polypeptide(L)'
;NAKETGAPVILQASAGARKYAGESFIKHLIQAAVEAYPNIPLVMHQDHGQSPDVCRGAIDLGFSSVMMDGSPEADGKTIASYD
;
A
#
# COMPACT_ATOMS: atom_id res chain seq x y z
N ASN A 1 19.26 -9.39 5.18
CA ASN A 1 18.33 -8.23 5.21
C ASN A 1 18.56 -7.32 4.01
N ALA A 2 17.54 -6.58 3.54
CA ALA A 2 17.65 -5.70 2.36
C ALA A 2 18.88 -4.77 2.38
N LYS A 3 19.21 -4.23 3.58
CA LYS A 3 20.42 -3.43 3.82
C LYS A 3 21.73 -4.19 3.54
N GLU A 4 21.81 -5.45 3.92
CA GLU A 4 23.01 -6.29 3.76
C GLU A 4 23.19 -6.73 2.30
N THR A 5 22.08 -6.91 1.57
CA THR A 5 22.09 -7.36 0.18
C THR A 5 22.03 -6.22 -0.82
N GLY A 6 21.87 -4.97 -0.37
CA GLY A 6 21.65 -3.81 -1.24
C GLY A 6 20.37 -3.89 -2.08
N ALA A 7 19.38 -4.67 -1.62
CA ALA A 7 18.15 -4.90 -2.38
C ALA A 7 17.14 -3.75 -2.16
N PRO A 8 16.40 -3.34 -3.21
CA PRO A 8 15.26 -2.43 -3.04
C PRO A 8 14.12 -3.12 -2.27
N VAL A 9 13.23 -2.30 -1.69
CA VAL A 9 12.12 -2.78 -0.86
C VAL A 9 10.79 -2.26 -1.37
N ILE A 10 9.81 -3.15 -1.47
CA ILE A 10 8.39 -2.78 -1.55
C ILE A 10 7.76 -3.09 -0.20
N LEU A 11 7.38 -2.05 0.54
CA LEU A 11 6.61 -2.18 1.76
C LEU A 11 5.13 -2.10 1.41
N GLN A 12 4.35 -3.03 1.92
CA GLN A 12 2.94 -3.18 1.60
C GLN A 12 2.11 -3.00 2.87
N ALA A 13 1.03 -2.20 2.78
CA ALA A 13 0.05 -2.11 3.85
C ALA A 13 -1.21 -2.87 3.42
N SER A 14 -1.65 -3.82 4.24
CA SER A 14 -2.93 -4.50 4.01
C SER A 14 -4.11 -3.57 4.32
N ALA A 15 -5.25 -3.80 3.66
CA ALA A 15 -6.48 -3.06 3.94
C ALA A 15 -6.89 -3.12 5.43
N GLY A 16 -6.65 -4.26 6.09
CA GLY A 16 -6.89 -4.44 7.52
C GLY A 16 -6.01 -3.55 8.40
N ALA A 17 -4.72 -3.41 8.06
CA ALA A 17 -3.79 -2.54 8.77
C ALA A 17 -4.23 -1.07 8.70
N ARG A 18 -4.74 -0.61 7.54
CA ARG A 18 -5.28 0.75 7.40
C ARG A 18 -6.50 1.00 8.28
N LYS A 19 -7.44 0.06 8.31
CA LYS A 19 -8.66 0.19 9.14
C LYS A 19 -8.36 0.22 10.64
N TYR A 20 -7.33 -0.52 11.07
CA TYR A 20 -6.91 -0.62 12.46
C TYR A 20 -6.06 0.58 12.92
N ALA A 21 -5.03 0.94 12.15
CA ALA A 21 -4.06 1.95 12.55
C ALA A 21 -4.54 3.39 12.31
N GLY A 22 -5.48 3.57 11.38
CA GLY A 22 -5.91 4.89 10.94
C GLY A 22 -4.89 5.54 10.00
N GLU A 23 -5.40 6.40 9.13
CA GLU A 23 -4.65 6.92 7.99
C GLU A 23 -3.43 7.78 8.38
N SER A 24 -3.58 8.61 9.43
CA SER A 24 -2.50 9.44 9.95
C SER A 24 -1.33 8.58 10.44
N PHE A 25 -1.60 7.46 11.11
CA PHE A 25 -0.54 6.60 11.63
C PHE A 25 0.25 5.96 10.49
N ILE A 26 -0.44 5.45 9.47
CA ILE A 26 0.20 4.88 8.29
C ILE A 26 1.09 5.91 7.60
N LYS A 27 0.60 7.13 7.37
CA LYS A 27 1.40 8.21 6.76
C LYS A 27 2.70 8.47 7.52
N HIS A 28 2.64 8.57 8.85
CA HIS A 28 3.84 8.81 9.66
C HIS A 28 4.80 7.61 9.68
N LEU A 29 4.29 6.37 9.63
CA LEU A 29 5.16 5.19 9.51
C LEU A 29 5.91 5.17 8.18
N ILE A 30 5.25 5.55 7.07
CA ILE A 30 5.87 5.63 5.76
C ILE A 30 7.00 6.65 5.78
N GLN A 31 6.71 7.84 6.33
CA GLN A 31 7.71 8.90 6.46
C GLN A 31 8.90 8.44 7.33
N ALA A 32 8.63 7.82 8.48
CA ALA A 32 9.68 7.29 9.35
C ALA A 32 10.53 6.22 8.67
N ALA A 33 9.94 5.35 7.84
CA ALA A 33 10.69 4.33 7.10
C ALA A 33 11.63 4.95 6.06
N VAL A 34 11.18 5.97 5.33
CA VAL A 34 12.01 6.70 4.36
C VAL A 34 13.15 7.43 5.07
N GLU A 35 12.89 8.08 6.21
CA GLU A 35 13.89 8.79 7.00
C GLU A 35 14.92 7.84 7.65
N ALA A 36 14.50 6.67 8.14
CA ALA A 36 15.37 5.70 8.79
C ALA A 36 16.29 4.97 7.79
N TYR A 37 15.87 4.84 6.54
CA TYR A 37 16.58 4.06 5.51
C TYR A 37 16.81 4.84 4.21
N PRO A 38 17.48 6.01 4.26
CA PRO A 38 17.58 6.92 3.11
C PRO A 38 18.35 6.35 1.92
N ASN A 39 19.16 5.32 2.14
CA ASN A 39 19.99 4.67 1.11
C ASN A 39 19.33 3.42 0.50
N ILE A 40 18.14 3.02 0.98
CA ILE A 40 17.41 1.86 0.44
C ILE A 40 16.28 2.40 -0.44
N PRO A 41 16.27 2.11 -1.75
CA PRO A 41 15.13 2.44 -2.60
C PRO A 41 13.88 1.75 -2.07
N LEU A 42 12.89 2.54 -1.68
CA LEU A 42 11.69 2.08 -0.98
C LEU A 42 10.45 2.55 -1.75
N VAL A 43 9.59 1.59 -2.08
CA VAL A 43 8.23 1.84 -2.57
C VAL A 43 7.26 1.52 -1.47
N MET A 44 6.26 2.39 -1.31
CA MET A 44 5.15 2.15 -0.42
C MET A 44 3.90 1.81 -1.23
N HIS A 45 3.42 0.58 -1.06
CA HIS A 45 2.42 -0.05 -1.93
C HIS A 45 1.11 -0.36 -1.18
N GLN A 46 -0.01 0.08 -1.75
CA GLN A 46 -1.33 -0.35 -1.32
C GLN A 46 -1.63 -1.67 -2.02
N ASP A 47 -1.81 -2.71 -1.22
CA ASP A 47 -2.11 -4.04 -1.70
C ASP A 47 -3.64 -4.25 -1.85
N HIS A 48 -4.05 -4.91 -2.93
CA HIS A 48 -5.45 -5.29 -3.23
C HIS A 48 -6.52 -4.19 -2.99
N GLY A 49 -6.39 -3.03 -3.64
CA GLY A 49 -7.40 -1.97 -3.58
C GLY A 49 -8.69 -2.37 -4.30
N GLN A 50 -9.80 -2.48 -3.56
CA GLN A 50 -11.10 -2.97 -4.05
C GLN A 50 -11.92 -1.95 -4.84
N SER A 51 -11.52 -0.68 -4.83
CA SER A 51 -12.22 0.37 -5.56
C SER A 51 -11.31 1.55 -5.90
N PRO A 52 -11.66 2.38 -6.91
CA PRO A 52 -10.93 3.60 -7.22
C PRO A 52 -10.78 4.55 -6.03
N ASP A 53 -11.78 4.63 -5.15
CA ASP A 53 -11.73 5.49 -3.96
C ASP A 53 -10.71 5.00 -2.95
N VAL A 54 -10.57 3.67 -2.78
CA VAL A 54 -9.54 3.07 -1.92
C VAL A 54 -8.14 3.38 -2.46
N CYS A 55 -7.94 3.31 -3.78
CA CYS A 55 -6.67 3.66 -4.40
C CYS A 55 -6.37 5.16 -4.27
N ARG A 56 -7.36 6.03 -4.48
CA ARG A 56 -7.22 7.48 -4.32
C ARG A 56 -6.85 7.86 -2.89
N GLY A 57 -7.53 7.28 -1.90
CA GLY A 57 -7.19 7.49 -0.49
C GLY A 57 -5.74 7.08 -0.18
N ALA A 58 -5.24 5.97 -0.74
CA ALA A 58 -3.83 5.59 -0.56
C ALA A 58 -2.86 6.63 -1.16
N ILE A 59 -3.15 7.12 -2.36
CA ILE A 59 -2.36 8.17 -3.02
C ILE A 59 -2.32 9.43 -2.14
N ASP A 60 -3.46 9.87 -1.61
CA ASP A 60 -3.56 11.05 -0.75
C ASP A 60 -2.77 10.91 0.56
N LEU A 61 -2.53 9.68 1.02
CA LEU A 61 -1.70 9.37 2.19
C LEU A 61 -0.20 9.30 1.89
N GLY A 62 0.20 9.43 0.63
CA GLY A 62 1.60 9.40 0.22
C GLY A 62 2.11 8.02 -0.19
N PHE A 63 1.23 7.06 -0.50
CA PHE A 63 1.64 5.83 -1.16
C PHE A 63 2.17 6.16 -2.56
N SER A 64 3.31 5.57 -2.91
CA SER A 64 3.94 5.77 -4.23
C SER A 64 3.53 4.72 -5.26
N SER A 65 2.78 3.69 -4.82
CA SER A 65 2.26 2.63 -5.67
C SER A 65 0.91 2.11 -5.13
N VAL A 66 0.00 1.77 -6.03
CA VAL A 66 -1.30 1.16 -5.68
C VAL A 66 -1.61 0.02 -6.65
N MET A 67 -2.16 -1.07 -6.11
CA MET A 67 -2.83 -2.10 -6.90
C MET A 67 -4.35 -1.89 -6.82
N MET A 68 -5.00 -1.78 -7.97
CA MET A 68 -6.46 -1.90 -8.08
C MET A 68 -6.77 -3.34 -8.47
N ASP A 69 -7.45 -4.06 -7.58
CA ASP A 69 -7.79 -5.45 -7.79
C ASP A 69 -9.21 -5.56 -8.33
N GLY A 70 -9.31 -5.82 -9.63
CA GLY A 70 -10.58 -6.05 -10.33
C GLY A 70 -10.98 -7.52 -10.39
N SER A 71 -10.27 -8.43 -9.69
CA SER A 71 -10.67 -9.83 -9.64
C SER A 71 -11.90 -10.08 -8.76
N PRO A 72 -12.12 -9.33 -7.64
CA PRO A 72 -13.43 -9.21 -7.02
C PRO A 72 -14.15 -7.92 -7.45
N GLU A 73 -15.47 -7.91 -7.28
CA GLU A 73 -16.29 -6.70 -7.24
C GLU A 73 -15.92 -5.84 -6.03
N ALA A 74 -16.49 -4.62 -5.96
CA ALA A 74 -16.18 -3.64 -4.92
C ALA A 74 -16.49 -4.09 -3.47
N ASP A 75 -17.26 -5.17 -3.29
CA ASP A 75 -17.52 -5.79 -1.98
C ASP A 75 -16.36 -6.66 -1.47
N GLY A 76 -15.34 -6.89 -2.31
CA GLY A 76 -14.16 -7.71 -2.02
C GLY A 76 -14.44 -9.20 -1.86
N LYS A 77 -15.62 -9.68 -2.26
CA LYS A 77 -16.10 -11.05 -2.03
C LYS A 77 -16.67 -11.70 -3.28
N THR A 78 -17.45 -10.94 -4.03
CA THR A 78 -18.06 -11.41 -5.28
C THR A 78 -16.97 -11.41 -6.34
N ILE A 79 -16.78 -12.51 -7.06
CA ILE A 79 -15.82 -12.58 -8.17
C ILE A 79 -16.39 -11.76 -9.33
N ALA A 80 -15.56 -10.88 -9.89
CA ALA A 80 -15.96 -10.06 -11.02
C ALA A 80 -16.17 -10.90 -12.29
N SER A 81 -17.11 -10.49 -13.12
CA SER A 81 -17.29 -11.09 -14.44
C SER A 81 -16.16 -10.68 -15.39
N TYR A 82 -15.80 -11.58 -16.30
CA TYR A 82 -14.89 -11.29 -17.41
C TYR A 82 -15.63 -10.84 -18.69
N ASP A 83 -16.96 -10.85 -18.65
CA ASP A 83 -17.83 -10.46 -19.77
C ASP A 83 -17.92 -8.94 -19.98
#